data_AF-A0A494WZ36-F1
#
_entry.id   AF-A0A494WZ36-F1
#
_cell.length_a   1.000
_cell.length_b   1.000
_cell.length_c   1.000
_cell.angle_alpha   90.00
_cell.angle_beta   90.00
_cell.angle_gamma   90.00
#
_symmetry.space_group_name_H-M   'P 1'
#
loop_
_entity.id
_entity.type
_entity.pdbx_description
1 polymer ?
#
loop_
_entity_poly.entity_id
_entity_poly.type
_entity_poly.pdbx_seq_one_letter_code
_entity_poly.pdbx_strand_id
1 'polypeptide(L)'
;MFGETLPQALLALPVQDLPESIVMAMAVFALLGLPLEWKKIAAVALLQTATNLVRLLPIAFGMHTVILAISLVVYTRLVTGAKPSRVFLAVLVCFIVISLVELISVKPLIALSNLSYEQAVKNPLLRGLFSLPYEVALLILALVKNYFNHRNRKQVSR
;
A
#
# COMPACT_ATOMS: atom_id res chain seq x y z
N MET A 1 11.77 -7.80 20.21
CA MET A 1 12.24 -6.80 19.23
C MET A 1 12.42 -7.52 17.90
N PHE A 2 11.52 -7.31 16.94
CA PHE A 2 11.57 -7.98 15.63
C PHE A 2 12.51 -7.21 14.71
N GLY A 3 13.82 -7.41 14.88
CA GLY A 3 14.80 -6.89 13.93
C GLY A 3 14.76 -7.74 12.65
N GLU A 4 14.21 -7.18 11.58
CA GLU A 4 14.35 -7.79 10.25
C GLU A 4 15.82 -7.69 9.82
N THR A 5 16.39 -8.78 9.32
CA THR A 5 17.79 -8.78 8.85
C THR A 5 17.88 -8.14 7.47
N LEU A 6 19.05 -7.58 7.12
CA LEU A 6 19.29 -7.00 5.79
C LEU A 6 18.89 -7.93 4.62
N PRO A 7 19.25 -9.24 4.62
CA PRO A 7 18.84 -10.15 3.55
C PRO A 7 17.32 -10.33 3.46
N GLN A 8 16.62 -10.40 4.60
CA GLN A 8 15.17 -10.53 4.65
C GLN A 8 14.49 -9.29 4.08
N ALA A 9 14.98 -8.10 4.45
CA ALA A 9 14.49 -6.84 3.90
C ALA A 9 14.71 -6.77 2.38
N LEU A 10 15.89 -7.15 1.89
CA LEU A 10 16.18 -7.15 0.44
C LEU A 10 15.29 -8.12 -0.35
N LEU A 11 14.91 -9.25 0.23
CA LEU A 11 13.95 -10.19 -0.36
C LEU A 11 12.50 -9.65 -0.31
N ALA A 12 12.14 -8.94 0.76
CA ALA A 12 10.81 -8.35 0.92
C ALA A 12 10.53 -7.24 -0.10
N LEU A 13 11.57 -6.49 -0.51
CA LEU A 13 11.41 -5.36 -1.44
C LEU A 13 10.67 -5.73 -2.73
N PRO A 14 11.14 -6.69 -3.55
CA PRO A 14 10.46 -7.04 -4.80
C PRO A 14 9.22 -7.92 -4.57
N VAL A 15 9.19 -8.73 -3.51
CA VAL A 15 8.11 -9.73 -3.31
C VAL A 15 6.86 -9.11 -2.71
N GLN A 16 7.03 -8.14 -1.80
CA GLN A 16 5.93 -7.58 -1.04
C GLN A 16 5.90 -6.05 -1.18
N ASP A 17 6.99 -5.37 -0.83
CA ASP A 17 6.94 -3.92 -0.64
C ASP A 17 6.69 -3.16 -1.95
N LEU A 18 7.19 -3.67 -3.07
CA LEU A 18 6.98 -3.07 -4.40
C LEU A 18 5.55 -3.31 -4.92
N PRO A 19 5.02 -4.54 -4.99
CA PRO A 19 3.60 -4.77 -5.33
C PRO A 19 2.65 -3.94 -4.47
N GLU A 20 2.83 -3.96 -3.15
CA GLU A 20 2.00 -3.21 -2.21
C GLU A 20 2.05 -1.70 -2.50
N SER A 21 3.25 -1.15 -2.73
CA SER A 21 3.44 0.28 -3.02
C SER A 21 2.82 0.69 -4.35
N ILE A 22 2.87 -0.16 -5.38
CA ILE A 22 2.23 0.10 -6.68
C ILE A 22 0.72 0.18 -6.50
N VAL A 23 0.13 -0.83 -5.85
CA VAL A 23 -1.32 -0.90 -5.66
C VAL A 23 -1.83 0.25 -4.79
N MET A 24 -1.11 0.60 -3.72
CA MET A 24 -1.41 1.78 -2.91
C MET A 24 -1.37 3.07 -3.72
N ALA A 25 -0.32 3.29 -4.51
CA ALA A 25 -0.21 4.48 -5.35
C ALA A 25 -1.35 4.55 -6.38
N MET A 26 -1.72 3.43 -6.99
CA MET A 26 -2.87 3.35 -7.90
C MET A 26 -4.19 3.72 -7.20
N ALA A 27 -4.44 3.16 -6.00
CA ALA A 27 -5.65 3.45 -5.24
C ALA A 27 -5.74 4.93 -4.85
N VAL A 28 -4.64 5.52 -4.38
CA VAL A 28 -4.58 6.96 -4.05
C VAL A 28 -4.85 7.83 -5.29
N PHE A 29 -4.23 7.53 -6.43
CA PHE A 29 -4.47 8.26 -7.68
C PHE A 29 -5.93 8.18 -8.12
N ALA A 30 -6.52 6.99 -8.05
CA ALA A 30 -7.91 6.78 -8.40
C ALA A 30 -8.86 7.53 -7.45
N LEU A 31 -8.62 7.48 -6.13
CA LEU A 31 -9.42 8.21 -5.14
C LEU A 31 -9.33 9.72 -5.32
N LEU A 32 -8.17 10.24 -5.74
CA LEU A 32 -7.97 11.65 -6.08
C LEU A 32 -8.63 12.07 -7.39
N GLY A 33 -9.17 11.13 -8.16
CA GLY A 33 -9.74 11.43 -9.47
C GLY A 33 -8.67 11.72 -10.53
N LEU A 34 -7.42 11.29 -10.32
CA LEU A 34 -6.30 11.48 -11.25
C LEU A 34 -6.22 10.33 -12.25
N PRO A 35 -5.72 10.56 -13.48
CA PRO A 35 -5.44 9.46 -14.41
C PRO A 35 -4.36 8.53 -13.84
N LEU A 36 -4.48 7.23 -14.08
CA LEU A 36 -3.47 6.25 -13.70
C LEU A 36 -2.26 6.33 -14.65
N GLU A 37 -1.44 7.37 -14.47
CA GLU A 37 -0.21 7.57 -15.22
C GLU A 37 0.92 6.70 -14.66
N TRP A 38 1.30 5.65 -15.39
CA TRP A 38 2.28 4.66 -14.92
C TRP A 38 3.62 5.27 -14.46
N LYS A 39 4.14 6.28 -15.16
CA LYS A 39 5.40 6.95 -14.79
C LYS A 39 5.33 7.57 -13.39
N LYS A 40 4.20 8.20 -13.06
CA LYS A 40 3.98 8.86 -11.76
C LYS A 40 3.72 7.84 -10.66
N ILE A 41 2.93 6.80 -10.96
CA ILE A 41 2.67 5.68 -10.05
C ILE A 41 3.97 4.97 -9.69
N ALA A 42 4.78 4.61 -10.69
CA ALA A 42 6.06 3.95 -10.48
C ALA A 42 7.02 4.80 -9.65
N ALA A 43 7.08 6.13 -9.88
CA ALA A 43 7.90 7.02 -9.08
C ALA A 43 7.49 7.04 -7.60
N VAL A 44 6.19 7.17 -7.31
CA VAL A 44 5.68 7.13 -5.93
C VAL A 44 5.92 5.76 -5.30
N ALA A 45 5.65 4.67 -6.04
CA ALA A 45 5.81 3.32 -5.55
C ALA A 45 7.28 3.01 -5.21
N LEU A 46 8.23 3.38 -6.07
CA LEU A 46 9.66 3.15 -5.81
C LEU A 46 10.16 3.92 -4.58
N LEU A 47 9.74 5.19 -4.42
CA LEU A 47 10.06 5.97 -3.21
C LEU A 47 9.46 5.34 -1.96
N GLN A 48 8.23 4.82 -2.06
CA GLN A 48 7.55 4.16 -0.96
C GLN A 48 8.22 2.83 -0.58
N THR A 49 8.58 2.02 -1.58
CA THR A 49 9.34 0.77 -1.40
C THR A 49 10.69 1.03 -0.75
N ALA A 50 11.42 2.08 -1.16
CA ALA A 50 12.65 2.47 -0.48
C ALA A 50 12.41 2.91 0.97
N THR A 51 11.30 3.58 1.24
CA THR A 51 10.92 4.01 2.60
C THR A 51 10.59 2.83 3.51
N ASN A 52 10.16 1.68 2.98
CA ASN A 52 9.93 0.48 3.79
C ASN A 52 11.20 -0.03 4.52
N LEU A 53 12.39 0.40 4.10
CA LEU A 53 13.65 0.13 4.82
C LEU A 53 13.68 0.71 6.24
N VAL A 54 12.78 1.64 6.60
CA VAL A 54 12.63 2.13 7.99
C VAL A 54 12.29 1.01 8.98
N ARG A 55 11.82 -0.16 8.50
CA ARG A 55 11.60 -1.36 9.33
C ARG A 55 12.89 -1.93 9.92
N LEU A 56 14.06 -1.60 9.33
CA LEU A 56 15.37 -1.97 9.88
C LEU A 56 15.74 -1.13 11.11
N LEU A 57 15.06 0.00 11.32
CA LEU A 57 15.30 0.85 12.49
C LEU A 57 14.63 0.24 13.73
N PRO A 58 15.23 0.37 14.93
CA PRO A 58 14.65 -0.12 16.17
C PRO A 58 13.53 0.81 16.67
N ILE A 59 12.47 0.97 15.88
CA ILE A 59 11.31 1.81 16.19
C ILE A 59 10.16 0.98 16.81
N ALA A 60 9.29 1.66 17.55
CA ALA A 60 8.13 1.01 18.16
C ALA A 60 7.18 0.42 17.09
N PHE A 61 6.49 -0.66 17.46
CA PHE A 61 5.51 -1.31 16.60
C PHE A 61 4.44 -0.31 16.14
N GLY A 62 4.09 -0.32 14.84
CA GLY A 62 3.16 0.62 14.22
C GLY A 62 3.75 1.97 13.80
N MET A 63 4.91 2.39 14.32
CA MET A 63 5.52 3.66 13.91
C MET A 63 5.96 3.66 12.44
N HIS A 64 6.40 2.51 11.92
CA HIS A 64 6.70 2.35 10.50
C HIS A 64 5.47 2.64 9.64
N THR A 65 4.28 2.17 10.04
CA THR A 65 3.01 2.43 9.33
C THR A 65 2.70 3.92 9.26
N VAL A 66 2.91 4.65 10.36
CA VAL A 66 2.73 6.11 10.40
C VAL A 66 3.71 6.82 9.45
N ILE A 67 4.98 6.42 9.46
CA ILE A 67 6.01 6.95 8.55
C ILE A 67 5.63 6.68 7.10
N LEU A 68 5.16 5.47 6.79
CA LEU A 68 4.71 5.07 5.46
C LEU A 68 3.49 5.88 5.01
N ALA A 69 2.54 6.14 5.90
CA ALA A 69 1.38 6.98 5.58
C ALA A 69 1.79 8.42 5.24
N ILE A 70 2.65 9.02 6.07
CA ILE A 70 3.13 10.40 5.86
C ILE A 70 3.96 10.50 4.58
N SER A 71 4.89 9.57 4.37
CA SER A 71 5.73 9.54 3.17
C SER A 71 4.90 9.38 1.90
N LEU A 72 3.88 8.51 1.88
CA LEU A 72 2.98 8.35 0.75
C LEU A 72 2.23 9.65 0.41
N VAL A 73 1.79 10.39 1.43
CA VAL A 73 1.16 11.71 1.24
C VAL A 73 2.14 12.70 0.62
N VAL A 74 3.38 12.75 1.14
CA VAL A 74 4.43 13.64 0.63
C VAL A 74 4.78 13.31 -0.82
N TYR A 75 5.09 12.05 -1.12
CA TYR A 75 5.49 11.62 -2.47
C TYR A 75 4.36 11.83 -3.47
N THR A 76 3.13 11.47 -3.12
CA THR A 76 1.98 11.71 -4.00
C THR A 76 1.80 13.20 -4.27
N ARG A 77 1.91 14.06 -3.25
CA ARG A 77 1.81 15.51 -3.43
C ARG A 77 2.93 16.05 -4.32
N LEU A 78 4.16 15.64 -4.11
CA LEU A 78 5.31 16.10 -4.90
C LEU A 78 5.16 15.72 -6.38
N VAL A 79 4.67 14.51 -6.66
CA VAL A 79 4.53 14.00 -8.03
C VAL A 79 3.29 14.55 -8.75
N THR A 80 2.20 14.83 -8.02
CA THR A 80 0.90 15.19 -8.63
C THR A 80 0.53 16.66 -8.47
N GLY A 81 1.12 17.39 -7.52
CA GLY A 81 0.69 18.73 -7.15
C GLY A 81 -0.68 18.79 -6.46
N ALA A 82 -1.29 17.64 -6.13
CA ALA A 82 -2.61 17.59 -5.52
C ALA A 82 -2.64 18.24 -4.12
N LYS A 83 -3.81 18.78 -3.74
CA LYS A 83 -4.01 19.43 -2.44
C LYS A 83 -3.70 18.43 -1.31
N PRO A 84 -2.84 18.79 -0.32
CA PRO A 84 -2.41 17.87 0.74
C PRO A 84 -3.57 17.22 1.49
N SER A 85 -4.62 17.97 1.79
CA SER A 85 -5.80 17.47 2.51
C SER A 85 -6.53 16.36 1.75
N ARG A 86 -6.61 16.45 0.42
CA ARG A 86 -7.22 15.41 -0.42
C ARG A 86 -6.34 14.17 -0.50
N VAL A 87 -5.02 14.37 -0.63
CA VAL A 87 -4.05 13.27 -0.64
C VAL A 87 -4.09 12.53 0.69
N PHE A 88 -4.07 13.26 1.80
CA PHE A 88 -4.16 12.71 3.14
C PHE A 88 -5.43 11.89 3.34
N LEU A 89 -6.58 12.41 2.92
CA LEU A 89 -7.84 11.67 2.99
C LEU A 89 -7.82 10.38 2.15
N ALA A 90 -7.28 10.44 0.92
CA ALA A 90 -7.15 9.27 0.06
C ALA A 90 -6.24 8.19 0.66
N VAL A 91 -5.11 8.61 1.25
CA VAL A 91 -4.19 7.71 1.96
C VAL A 91 -4.88 7.09 3.18
N LEU A 92 -5.59 7.90 3.99
CA LEU A 92 -6.32 7.40 5.15
C LEU A 92 -7.37 6.35 4.77
N VAL A 93 -8.11 6.56 3.68
CA VAL A 93 -9.05 5.56 3.15
C VAL A 93 -8.34 4.26 2.79
N CYS A 94 -7.15 4.31 2.16
CA CYS A 94 -6.38 3.11 1.85
C CYS A 94 -5.99 2.35 3.13
N PHE A 95 -5.48 3.03 4.15
CA PHE A 95 -5.13 2.40 5.42
C PHE A 95 -6.34 1.78 6.14
N ILE A 96 -7.50 2.45 6.11
CA ILE A 96 -8.75 1.87 6.64
C ILE A 96 -9.10 0.57 5.91
N VAL A 97 -9.02 0.56 4.58
CA VAL A 97 -9.30 -0.64 3.78
C VAL A 97 -8.32 -1.76 4.12
N ILE A 98 -7.01 -1.45 4.21
CA ILE A 98 -5.99 -2.43 4.61
C ILE A 98 -6.34 -3.04 5.97
N SER A 99 -6.53 -2.20 6.99
CA SER A 99 -6.82 -2.68 8.35
C SER A 99 -8.10 -3.50 8.43
N LEU A 100 -9.17 -3.10 7.74
CA LEU A 100 -10.42 -3.86 7.72
C LEU A 100 -10.25 -5.22 7.04
N VAL A 101 -9.60 -5.25 5.88
CA VAL A 101 -9.40 -6.50 5.14
C VAL A 101 -8.47 -7.43 5.91
N GLU A 102 -7.39 -6.91 6.49
CA GLU A 102 -6.46 -7.68 7.32
C GLU A 102 -7.16 -8.29 8.54
N LEU A 103 -8.01 -7.53 9.25
CA LEU A 103 -8.79 -8.07 10.38
C LEU A 103 -9.72 -9.21 9.98
N ILE A 104 -10.27 -9.17 8.77
CA ILE A 104 -11.16 -10.20 8.24
C ILE A 104 -10.35 -11.41 7.71
N SER A 105 -9.21 -11.19 7.07
CA SER A 105 -8.44 -12.22 6.37
C SER A 105 -7.44 -12.96 7.25
N VAL A 106 -6.90 -12.34 8.30
CA VAL A 106 -5.83 -12.95 9.12
C VAL A 106 -6.30 -14.23 9.81
N LYS A 107 -7.49 -14.23 10.43
CA LYS A 107 -8.04 -15.41 11.13
C LYS A 107 -8.19 -16.63 10.20
N PRO A 108 -8.88 -16.53 9.04
CA PRO A 108 -9.01 -17.67 8.15
C PRO A 108 -7.66 -18.09 7.54
N LEU A 109 -6.75 -17.16 7.23
CA LEU A 109 -5.43 -17.52 6.70
C LEU A 109 -4.59 -18.31 7.70
N ILE A 110 -4.61 -17.92 8.98
CA ILE A 110 -3.95 -18.66 10.06
C ILE A 110 -4.55 -20.06 10.21
N ALA A 111 -5.89 -20.16 10.21
CA ALA A 111 -6.58 -21.44 10.35
C ALA A 111 -6.30 -22.40 9.18
N LEU A 112 -6.20 -21.89 7.95
CA LEU A 112 -5.93 -22.69 6.76
C LEU A 112 -4.47 -23.11 6.62
N SER A 113 -3.53 -22.26 7.05
CA SER A 113 -2.10 -22.51 6.89
C SER A 113 -1.48 -23.31 8.04
N ASN A 114 -2.19 -23.46 9.17
CA ASN A 114 -1.64 -24.01 10.42
C ASN A 114 -0.37 -23.28 10.91
N LEU A 115 -0.17 -22.02 10.50
CA LEU A 115 0.96 -21.18 10.90
C LEU A 115 0.54 -20.21 11.99
N SER A 116 1.46 -19.83 12.88
CA SER A 116 1.22 -18.73 13.81
C SER A 116 1.38 -17.37 13.11
N TYR A 117 0.68 -16.34 13.62
CA TYR A 117 0.83 -14.97 13.13
C TYR A 117 2.29 -14.51 13.14
N GLU A 118 3.04 -14.85 14.20
CA GLU A 118 4.46 -14.49 14.29
C GLU A 118 5.32 -15.13 13.20
N GLN A 119 5.02 -16.37 12.81
CA GLN A 119 5.73 -17.06 11.74
C GLN A 119 5.47 -16.40 10.38
N ALA A 120 4.22 -15.98 10.14
CA ALA A 120 3.84 -15.29 8.91
C ALA A 120 4.54 -13.93 8.77
N VAL A 121 4.63 -13.15 9.85
CA VAL A 121 5.23 -11.80 9.81
C VAL A 121 6.76 -11.84 9.76
N LYS A 122 7.40 -12.88 10.31
CA LYS A 122 8.87 -13.01 10.30
C LYS A 122 9.44 -13.45 8.95
N ASN A 123 8.69 -14.18 8.14
CA ASN A 123 9.15 -14.66 6.85
C ASN A 123 8.67 -13.72 5.74
N PRO A 124 9.56 -13.05 4.99
CA PRO A 124 9.18 -12.11 3.93
C PRO A 124 8.22 -12.68 2.89
N LEU A 125 8.37 -13.96 2.52
CA LEU A 125 7.51 -14.60 1.52
C LEU A 125 6.10 -14.84 2.08
N LEU A 126 6.01 -15.33 3.32
CA LEU A 126 4.72 -15.53 3.97
C LEU A 126 4.03 -14.20 4.23
N ARG A 127 4.79 -13.16 4.61
CA ARG A 127 4.28 -11.81 4.81
C ARG A 127 3.67 -11.25 3.52
N GLY A 128 4.34 -11.44 2.38
CA GLY A 128 3.80 -11.11 1.06
C GLY A 128 2.59 -11.95 0.64
N LEU A 129 2.50 -13.21 1.05
CA LEU A 129 1.30 -14.02 0.79
C LEU A 129 0.10 -13.57 1.63
N PHE A 130 0.35 -13.21 2.89
CA PHE A 130 -0.68 -12.73 3.81
C PHE A 130 -1.13 -11.30 3.48
N SER A 131 -0.36 -10.54 2.69
CA SER A 131 -0.75 -9.22 2.19
C SER A 131 -1.69 -9.25 0.98
N LEU A 132 -1.69 -10.35 0.22
CA LEU A 132 -2.51 -10.49 -0.99
C LEU A 132 -3.99 -10.11 -0.83
N PRO A 133 -4.70 -10.47 0.26
CA PRO A 133 -6.11 -10.10 0.40
C PRO A 133 -6.35 -8.60 0.35
N TYR A 134 -5.53 -7.80 1.06
CA TYR A 134 -5.70 -6.35 1.06
C TYR A 134 -5.14 -5.70 -0.20
N GLU A 135 -4.08 -6.27 -0.79
CA GLU A 135 -3.57 -5.80 -2.09
C GLU A 135 -4.63 -5.97 -3.18
N VAL A 136 -5.29 -7.13 -3.25
CA VAL A 136 -6.38 -7.36 -4.19
C VAL A 136 -7.53 -6.39 -3.93
N ALA A 137 -7.90 -6.15 -2.67
CA ALA A 137 -8.96 -5.21 -2.31
C ALA A 137 -8.64 -3.76 -2.77
N LEU A 138 -7.40 -3.30 -2.54
CA LEU A 138 -6.96 -1.98 -2.99
C LEU A 138 -6.85 -1.88 -4.51
N LEU A 139 -6.43 -2.95 -5.20
CA LEU A 139 -6.39 -2.98 -6.66
C LEU A 139 -7.81 -2.88 -7.23
N ILE A 140 -8.75 -3.64 -6.68
CA ILE A 140 -10.18 -3.54 -7.05
C ILE A 140 -10.68 -2.11 -6.82
N LEU A 141 -10.41 -1.53 -5.64
CA LEU A 141 -10.78 -0.14 -5.34
C LEU A 141 -10.21 0.84 -6.38
N ALA A 142 -8.94 0.70 -6.73
CA ALA A 142 -8.26 1.54 -7.71
C ALA A 142 -8.92 1.42 -9.10
N LEU A 143 -9.14 0.20 -9.59
CA LEU A 143 -9.71 -0.06 -10.91
C LEU A 143 -11.17 0.41 -11.00
N VAL A 144 -11.99 0.08 -10.00
CA VAL A 144 -13.40 0.48 -9.93
C VAL A 144 -13.50 2.00 -9.89
N LYS A 145 -12.74 2.65 -9.02
CA LYS A 145 -12.78 4.11 -8.91
C LYS A 145 -12.27 4.79 -10.18
N ASN A 146 -11.21 4.26 -10.79
CA ASN A 146 -10.69 4.76 -12.06
C ASN A 146 -11.72 4.63 -13.19
N TYR A 147 -12.44 3.50 -13.27
CA TYR A 147 -13.51 3.30 -14.24
C TYR A 147 -14.60 4.39 -14.14
N PHE A 148 -15.08 4.68 -12.92
CA PHE A 148 -16.05 5.75 -12.70
C PHE A 148 -15.49 7.14 -13.02
N ASN A 149 -14.23 7.41 -12.69
CA ASN A 149 -13.58 8.68 -13.02
C ASN A 149 -13.49 8.90 -14.54
N HIS A 150 -13.13 7.85 -15.31
CA HIS A 150 -13.09 7.90 -16.76
C HIS A 150 -14.47 8.16 -17.38
N ARG A 151 -15.53 7.53 -16.85
CA ARG A 151 -16.90 7.76 -17.31
C ARG A 151 -17.32 9.21 -17.10
N ASN A 152 -17.02 9.79 -15.94
CA ASN A 152 -17.39 11.17 -15.63
C ASN A 152 -16.66 12.19 -16.53
N ARG A 153 -15.37 11.97 -16.84
CA ARG A 153 -14.61 12.84 -17.76
C ARG A 153 -15.18 12.85 -19.19
N LYS A 154 -15.68 11.70 -19.67
CA LYS A 154 -16.31 11.60 -20.99
C LYS A 154 -17.69 12.28 -21.06
N GLN A 155 -18.39 12.42 -19.93
CA GLN A 155 -19.68 13.12 -19.88
C GLN A 155 -19.53 14.64 -19.81
N VAL A 156 -18.50 15.15 -19.14
CA VAL A 156 -18.23 16.60 -19.03
C VAL A 156 -17.66 17.20 -20.33
N SER A 157 -17.15 16.37 -21.24
CA SER A 157 -16.58 16.78 -22.53
C SER A 157 -17.56 16.71 -23.71
N ARG A 158 -18.84 16.42 -23.44
CA ARG A 158 -19.96 16.48 -24.40
C ARG A 158 -20.90 17.59 -24.00
#